data_AF-A0A6L7YED9-F1
#
_entry.id   AF-A0A6L7YED9-F1
#
_cell.length_a   1.000
_cell.length_b   1.000
_cell.length_c   1.000
_cell.angle_alpha   90.00
_cell.angle_beta   90.00
_cell.angle_gamma   90.00
#
_symmetry.space_group_name_H-M   'P 1'
#
loop_
_entity.id
_entity.type
_entity.pdbx_description
1 polymer ?
#
loop_
_entity_poly.entity_id
_entity_poly.type
_entity_poly.pdbx_seq_one_letter_code
_entity_poly.pdbx_strand_id
1 'polypeptide(L)'
;MSARKRDASSAWNCVLRATEPGGVQNQRMRKARSCPRSMASSMRSRERNGGSSNCGGNAIAIAIVRAARPVGGPPRLHFVNPASVLIRGASGVTDHLASLLRRARLPGLLLVCALLAACEDGEPPPLPIVALEPALGEARFDRPVEVGAYPGERLFVGEQGGLVHVLRADGNDRRVLLDLREHIDVEKGEGLLSVALDPGYERNGYLWAYYFAAGEPPRSVLARFEVVEDAVDPATRLEVLVLPQPGYNQNGGAIRFGPDGMLYLSLGDGSAATDPFENGQNLGTLLGSVVRIDVRDSSPAQPYAVPPDNPFVGVERARDEIWAYGFRNPWRMAFDPEGGALWLGDVGFIDNEEVNRVGRGANHGWNVA
;
A
#
# COMPACT_ATOMS: atom_id res chain seq x y z
N MET A 1 -23.56 37.36 -10.08
CA MET A 1 -22.90 37.63 -8.79
C MET A 1 -22.31 36.32 -8.30
N SER A 2 -20.98 36.26 -8.17
CA SER A 2 -20.23 35.07 -7.78
C SER A 2 -20.45 34.73 -6.30
N ALA A 3 -20.63 33.45 -5.98
CA ALA A 3 -20.50 32.95 -4.62
C ALA A 3 -19.38 31.91 -4.59
N ARG A 4 -18.22 32.32 -4.05
CA ARG A 4 -17.07 31.47 -3.78
C ARG A 4 -17.46 30.39 -2.77
N LYS A 5 -17.22 29.11 -3.08
CA LYS A 5 -17.18 28.04 -2.07
C LYS A 5 -15.90 28.24 -1.26
N ARG A 6 -16.07 28.35 0.06
CA ARG A 6 -14.96 28.42 1.02
C ARG A 6 -14.37 27.03 1.21
N ASP A 7 -13.05 27.01 1.24
CA ASP A 7 -12.19 25.86 1.52
C ASP A 7 -12.61 25.10 2.79
N ALA A 8 -12.67 23.78 2.66
CA ALA A 8 -12.64 22.84 3.77
C ALA A 8 -11.35 22.00 3.68
N SER A 9 -10.21 22.70 3.65
CA SER A 9 -8.87 22.12 3.73
C SER A 9 -8.47 21.97 5.20
N SER A 10 -8.98 20.94 5.88
CA SER A 10 -8.52 20.60 7.23
C SER A 10 -8.85 19.15 7.57
N ALA A 11 -8.05 18.21 7.08
CA ALA A 11 -7.98 16.85 7.61
C ALA A 11 -6.51 16.39 7.64
N TRP A 12 -6.03 16.29 8.88
CA TRP A 12 -4.71 16.02 9.42
C TRP A 12 -3.90 14.90 8.75
N ASN A 13 -2.67 15.24 8.37
CA ASN A 13 -1.61 14.31 7.95
C ASN A 13 -0.76 13.92 9.16
N CYS A 14 -0.57 12.63 9.41
CA CYS A 14 0.40 12.17 10.40
C CYS A 14 1.29 11.10 9.80
N VAL A 15 2.59 11.37 9.83
CA VAL A 15 3.67 10.44 9.55
C VAL A 15 4.21 10.01 10.91
N LEU A 16 4.11 8.73 11.30
CA LEU A 16 4.04 8.32 12.73
C LEU A 16 5.32 7.72 13.32
N ARG A 17 5.91 8.28 14.36
CA ARG A 17 7.00 7.64 15.14
C ARG A 17 6.45 6.88 16.37
N ALA A 18 7.06 5.75 16.76
CA ALA A 18 6.69 5.05 18.00
C ALA A 18 7.57 5.45 19.18
N THR A 19 6.94 5.72 20.32
CA THR A 19 7.55 5.80 21.65
C THR A 19 6.65 5.05 22.63
N GLU A 20 7.23 4.36 23.61
CA GLU A 20 6.49 3.64 24.67
C GLU A 20 6.01 4.63 25.75
N PRO A 21 4.72 4.67 26.08
CA PRO A 21 4.24 5.29 27.31
C PRO A 21 3.67 4.23 28.27
N GLY A 22 4.11 4.29 29.52
CA GLY A 22 3.57 3.47 30.60
C GLY A 22 2.11 3.83 30.94
N GLY A 23 1.32 2.81 31.28
CA GLY A 23 0.00 2.95 31.91
C GLY A 23 -1.16 2.43 31.06
N VAL A 24 -1.76 1.33 31.53
CA VAL A 24 -2.88 0.58 30.94
C VAL A 24 -4.22 1.33 31.06
N GLN A 25 -5.03 1.39 29.98
CA GLN A 25 -6.50 1.22 30.01
C GLN A 25 -7.05 0.75 28.64
N ASN A 26 -7.95 -0.24 28.68
CA ASN A 26 -8.56 -1.00 27.58
C ASN A 26 -9.39 -0.16 26.57
N GLN A 27 -9.37 -0.55 25.28
CA GLN A 27 -10.55 -0.44 24.39
C GLN A 27 -10.49 -1.27 23.10
N ARG A 28 -11.65 -1.81 22.68
CA ARG A 28 -11.89 -2.61 21.45
C ARG A 28 -11.97 -1.70 20.22
N MET A 29 -11.25 -2.01 19.13
CA MET A 29 -11.44 -1.33 17.84
C MET A 29 -12.58 -1.98 17.03
N ARG A 30 -13.71 -1.26 16.93
CA ARG A 30 -14.73 -1.40 15.88
C ARG A 30 -14.68 -0.14 15.03
N LYS A 31 -14.97 -0.23 13.72
CA LYS A 31 -15.19 0.93 12.83
C LYS A 31 -16.07 1.95 13.58
N ALA A 32 -15.50 3.11 13.92
CA ALA A 32 -16.18 4.08 14.78
C ALA A 32 -17.39 4.67 14.06
N ARG A 33 -18.59 4.16 14.36
CA ARG A 33 -19.85 4.84 14.04
C ARG A 33 -20.16 5.83 15.16
N SER A 34 -19.72 7.08 15.05
CA SER A 34 -20.47 8.26 15.52
C SER A 34 -19.67 9.56 15.48
N CYS A 35 -20.30 10.58 14.91
CA CYS A 35 -20.02 11.99 15.16
C CYS A 35 -20.73 12.37 16.49
N PRO A 36 -20.11 13.08 17.44
CA PRO A 36 -20.81 13.51 18.65
C PRO A 36 -21.92 14.52 18.33
N ARG A 37 -23.16 14.19 18.70
CA ARG A 37 -24.27 15.14 18.76
C ARG A 37 -24.01 16.14 19.90
N SER A 38 -23.45 17.31 19.59
CA SER A 38 -23.61 18.48 20.46
C SER A 38 -23.66 19.76 19.62
N MET A 39 -24.84 20.05 19.07
CA MET A 39 -25.37 21.41 18.86
C MET A 39 -26.79 21.28 18.31
N ALA A 40 -27.72 20.88 19.17
CA ALA A 40 -29.14 20.98 18.91
C ALA A 40 -29.69 22.23 19.62
N SER A 41 -29.59 23.39 18.98
CA SER A 41 -30.49 24.52 19.25
C SER A 41 -30.44 25.55 18.11
N SER A 42 -31.23 25.29 17.07
CA SER A 42 -32.10 26.26 16.39
C SER A 42 -32.48 25.73 15.01
N MET A 43 -33.69 26.07 14.57
CA MET A 43 -34.29 25.77 13.26
C MET A 43 -34.89 24.36 13.07
N ARG A 44 -36.09 24.21 13.65
CA ARG A 44 -37.19 23.54 12.94
C ARG A 44 -37.53 24.39 11.70
N SER A 45 -37.38 23.83 10.51
CA SER A 45 -38.44 23.74 9.49
C SER A 45 -37.86 23.50 8.08
N ARG A 46 -38.61 22.69 7.32
CA ARG A 46 -38.57 22.45 5.87
C ARG A 46 -37.68 21.30 5.38
N GLU A 47 -38.39 20.19 5.15
CA GLU A 47 -38.04 19.12 4.21
C GLU A 47 -37.89 19.61 2.76
N ARG A 48 -37.28 18.73 1.96
CA ARG A 48 -37.24 18.62 0.48
C ARG A 48 -36.16 19.43 -0.24
N ASN A 49 -35.05 18.76 -0.58
CA ASN A 49 -34.76 18.30 -1.94
C ASN A 49 -33.45 17.51 -1.99
N GLY A 50 -33.40 16.52 -2.89
CA GLY A 50 -32.34 15.52 -3.00
C GLY A 50 -30.99 16.05 -3.48
N GLY A 51 -29.95 15.32 -3.08
CA GLY A 51 -28.57 15.49 -3.52
C GLY A 51 -27.67 14.58 -2.68
N SER A 52 -27.31 13.42 -3.20
CA SER A 52 -26.35 12.51 -2.55
C SER A 52 -24.97 13.16 -2.56
N SER A 53 -24.51 13.62 -1.40
CA SER A 53 -23.13 14.03 -1.18
C SER A 53 -22.34 12.84 -0.65
N ASN A 54 -21.50 12.26 -1.50
CA ASN A 54 -20.63 11.14 -1.15
C ASN A 54 -19.34 11.70 -0.54
N CYS A 55 -19.35 11.96 0.78
CA CYS A 55 -18.15 12.30 1.54
C CYS A 55 -17.66 11.03 2.25
N GLY A 56 -16.78 10.27 1.59
CA GLY A 56 -16.19 9.05 2.12
C GLY A 56 -14.74 8.90 1.70
N GLY A 57 -13.89 9.87 2.06
CA GLY A 57 -12.45 9.72 1.95
C GLY A 57 -11.92 8.99 3.19
N ASN A 58 -11.53 7.73 3.04
CA ASN A 58 -10.78 7.02 4.09
C ASN A 58 -9.35 7.58 4.09
N ALA A 59 -8.97 8.31 5.14
CA ALA A 59 -7.59 8.72 5.34
C ALA A 59 -6.78 7.54 5.91
N ILE A 60 -5.80 7.05 5.15
CA ILE A 60 -4.80 6.08 5.63
C ILE A 60 -3.62 6.89 6.15
N ALA A 61 -3.31 6.77 7.45
CA ALA A 61 -2.13 7.38 8.04
C ALA A 61 -0.87 6.57 7.69
N ILE A 62 0.19 7.24 7.25
CA ILE A 62 1.49 6.64 7.00
C ILE A 62 2.25 6.57 8.33
N ALA A 63 2.69 5.40 8.78
CA ALA A 63 3.51 5.29 9.99
C ALA A 63 5.02 5.23 9.65
N ILE A 64 5.87 6.05 10.26
CA ILE A 64 7.35 5.88 10.27
C ILE A 64 7.82 5.48 11.67
N VAL A 65 7.66 4.21 12.03
CA VAL A 65 8.03 3.73 13.36
C VAL A 65 9.55 3.56 13.46
N ARG A 66 10.22 4.37 14.30
CA ARG A 66 11.62 4.14 14.67
C ARG A 66 11.69 3.01 15.69
N ALA A 67 12.22 1.85 15.30
CA ALA A 67 12.41 0.72 16.21
C ALA A 67 13.36 1.09 17.35
N ALA A 68 12.95 0.84 18.60
CA ALA A 68 13.85 0.87 19.75
C ALA A 68 14.76 -0.38 19.69
N ARG A 69 16.08 -0.20 19.79
CA ARG A 69 17.04 -1.30 20.02
C ARG A 69 17.90 -1.00 21.26
N PRO A 70 18.49 -2.05 21.88
CA PRO A 70 19.35 -1.89 23.04
C PRO A 70 20.57 -1.02 22.72
N VAL A 71 21.01 -0.28 23.73
CA VAL A 71 22.02 0.78 23.73
C VAL A 71 23.30 0.42 22.94
N GLY A 72 23.73 1.30 22.00
CA GLY A 72 25.13 1.34 21.56
C GLY A 72 25.48 1.45 20.06
N GLY A 73 24.56 1.83 19.15
CA GLY A 73 24.89 2.01 17.73
C GLY A 73 24.26 3.26 17.09
N PRO A 74 24.76 3.73 15.93
CA PRO A 74 24.17 4.87 15.22
C PRO A 74 22.71 4.59 14.82
N PRO A 75 21.83 5.62 14.80
CA PRO A 75 20.45 5.46 14.37
C PRO A 75 20.35 4.85 12.97
N ARG A 76 19.53 3.80 12.80
CA ARG A 76 19.03 3.38 11.50
C ARG A 76 17.53 3.62 11.45
N LEU A 77 17.05 4.36 10.44
CA LEU A 77 15.62 4.44 10.15
C LEU A 77 15.17 3.11 9.55
N HIS A 78 14.24 2.45 10.23
CA HIS A 78 13.52 1.29 9.69
C HIS A 78 12.17 1.80 9.20
N PHE A 79 11.93 1.72 7.89
CA PHE A 79 10.62 2.07 7.32
C PHE A 79 9.68 0.89 7.51
N VAL A 80 8.73 1.03 8.44
CA VAL A 80 7.65 0.06 8.63
C VAL A 80 6.44 0.57 7.85
N ASN A 81 6.36 0.21 6.57
CA ASN A 81 5.10 0.37 5.82
C ASN A 81 4.05 -0.50 6.52
N PRO A 82 2.82 -0.03 6.82
CA PRO A 82 1.82 -0.74 7.63
C PRO A 82 1.51 -2.21 7.24
N ALA A 83 1.95 -2.70 6.08
CA ALA A 83 1.93 -4.13 5.73
C ALA A 83 2.87 -5.02 6.57
N SER A 84 3.76 -4.46 7.39
CA SER A 84 4.81 -5.21 8.12
C SER A 84 4.61 -5.37 9.63
N VAL A 85 3.39 -5.14 10.14
CA VAL A 85 3.05 -5.60 11.50
C VAL A 85 2.88 -7.12 11.46
N LEU A 86 3.94 -7.82 11.84
CA LEU A 86 4.07 -9.27 11.85
C LEU A 86 3.14 -9.86 12.91
N ILE A 87 1.91 -10.24 12.53
CA ILE A 87 1.06 -11.09 13.36
C ILE A 87 1.49 -12.53 13.11
N ARG A 88 2.29 -13.11 14.01
CA ARG A 88 2.46 -14.57 14.08
C ARG A 88 1.14 -15.19 14.55
N GLY A 89 0.21 -15.41 13.63
CA GLY A 89 -0.94 -16.29 13.85
C GLY A 89 -0.48 -17.73 13.67
N ALA A 90 -0.48 -18.52 14.74
CA ALA A 90 -0.21 -19.95 14.68
C ALA A 90 -1.38 -20.69 14.02
N SER A 91 -1.45 -20.70 12.68
CA SER A 91 -2.49 -21.45 11.93
C SER A 91 -1.96 -22.64 11.13
N GLY A 92 -0.71 -23.05 11.35
CA GLY A 92 -0.10 -24.22 10.67
C GLY A 92 -0.21 -25.56 11.41
N VAL A 93 -0.88 -25.62 12.56
CA VAL A 93 -0.83 -26.78 13.48
C VAL A 93 -2.00 -27.76 13.28
N THR A 94 -3.07 -27.36 12.58
CA THR A 94 -4.32 -28.14 12.50
C THR A 94 -4.23 -29.38 11.61
N ASP A 95 -3.49 -29.31 10.50
CA ASP A 95 -3.54 -30.37 9.47
C ASP A 95 -2.64 -31.58 9.78
N HIS A 96 -1.57 -31.37 10.55
CA HIS A 96 -0.68 -32.47 10.99
C HIS A 96 -1.26 -33.25 12.18
N LEU A 97 -2.06 -32.62 13.04
CA LEU A 97 -2.67 -33.25 14.22
C LEU A 97 -3.85 -34.17 13.86
N ALA A 98 -4.63 -33.84 12.82
CA ALA A 98 -5.77 -34.64 12.37
C ALA A 98 -5.36 -36.04 11.86
N SER A 99 -4.13 -36.17 11.34
CA SER A 99 -3.54 -37.44 10.87
C SER A 99 -3.12 -38.35 12.02
N LEU A 100 -2.56 -37.78 13.09
CA LEU A 100 -2.09 -38.53 14.28
C LEU A 100 -3.25 -39.07 15.13
N LEU A 101 -4.38 -38.35 15.20
CA LEU A 101 -5.57 -38.73 15.96
C LEU A 101 -6.30 -39.96 15.39
N ARG A 102 -6.12 -40.29 14.10
CA ARG A 102 -6.73 -41.49 13.48
C ARG A 102 -6.01 -42.80 13.80
N ARG A 103 -4.81 -42.75 14.40
CA ARG A 103 -3.94 -43.93 14.63
C ARG A 103 -3.62 -44.21 16.10
N ALA A 104 -4.01 -43.35 17.04
CA ALA A 104 -3.69 -43.52 18.45
C ALA A 104 -4.69 -44.45 19.18
N ARG A 105 -4.19 -45.45 19.92
CA ARG A 105 -4.99 -46.23 20.89
C ARG A 105 -5.20 -45.41 22.17
N LEU A 106 -6.25 -45.72 22.95
CA LEU A 106 -6.70 -44.97 24.14
C LEU A 106 -5.62 -44.32 25.04
N PRO A 107 -4.49 -44.96 25.39
CA PRO A 107 -3.46 -44.28 26.20
C PRO A 107 -2.72 -43.14 25.48
N GLY A 108 -2.68 -43.12 24.14
CA GLY A 108 -2.14 -42.01 23.35
C GLY A 108 -3.10 -40.82 23.20
N LEU A 109 -4.40 -41.02 23.44
CA LEU A 109 -5.40 -39.95 23.38
C LEU A 109 -5.27 -38.99 24.59
N LEU A 110 -4.92 -39.53 25.76
CA LEU A 110 -4.75 -38.76 27.00
C LEU A 110 -3.50 -37.84 26.96
N LEU A 111 -2.43 -38.27 26.30
CA LEU A 111 -1.22 -37.45 26.15
C LEU A 111 -1.42 -36.28 25.15
N VAL A 112 -2.23 -36.49 24.10
CA VAL A 112 -2.60 -35.43 23.14
C VAL A 112 -3.55 -34.42 23.78
N CYS A 113 -4.51 -34.85 24.59
CA CYS A 113 -5.37 -33.93 25.36
C CYS A 113 -4.58 -33.13 26.41
N ALA A 114 -3.56 -33.71 27.04
CA ALA A 114 -2.70 -33.00 27.99
C ALA A 114 -1.77 -31.97 27.31
N LEU A 115 -1.31 -32.24 26.07
CA LEU A 115 -0.54 -31.27 25.27
C LEU A 115 -1.41 -30.16 24.69
N LEU A 116 -2.69 -30.43 24.39
CA LEU A 116 -3.66 -29.40 23.98
C LEU A 116 -4.09 -28.51 25.16
N ALA A 117 -4.16 -29.06 26.38
CA ALA A 117 -4.46 -28.30 27.60
C ALA A 117 -3.30 -27.42 28.09
N ALA A 118 -2.09 -27.60 27.55
CA ALA A 118 -0.92 -26.75 27.81
C ALA A 118 -0.77 -25.60 26.80
N CYS A 119 -1.66 -25.51 25.82
CA CYS A 119 -1.83 -24.28 25.06
C CYS A 119 -2.68 -23.36 25.93
N GLU A 120 -2.04 -22.68 26.89
CA GLU A 120 -2.71 -21.60 27.61
C GLU A 120 -3.33 -20.67 26.54
N ASP A 121 -4.64 -20.46 26.64
CA ASP A 121 -5.37 -19.37 25.99
C ASP A 121 -4.89 -18.04 26.58
N GLY A 122 -3.59 -17.78 26.50
CA GLY A 122 -2.98 -16.50 26.79
C GLY A 122 -3.50 -15.54 25.75
N GLU A 123 -4.43 -14.68 26.18
CA GLU A 123 -4.80 -13.50 25.40
C GLU A 123 -3.48 -12.85 24.96
N PRO A 124 -3.25 -12.66 23.65
CA PRO A 124 -2.00 -12.07 23.18
C PRO A 124 -1.82 -10.75 23.94
N PRO A 125 -0.60 -10.45 24.43
CA PRO A 125 -0.38 -9.26 25.24
C PRO A 125 -0.98 -8.07 24.49
N PRO A 126 -1.73 -7.18 25.18
CA PRO A 126 -2.32 -6.04 24.52
C PRO A 126 -1.22 -5.30 23.76
N LEU A 127 -1.48 -4.99 22.49
CA LEU A 127 -0.53 -4.24 21.68
C LEU A 127 -0.18 -2.96 22.46
N PRO A 128 1.11 -2.59 22.52
CA PRO A 128 1.52 -1.38 23.22
C PRO A 128 0.73 -0.21 22.64
N ILE A 129 0.12 0.60 23.51
CA ILE A 129 -0.47 1.86 23.09
C ILE A 129 0.68 2.76 22.68
N VAL A 130 0.86 2.95 21.38
CA VAL A 130 1.91 3.81 20.83
C VAL A 130 1.38 5.24 20.78
N ALA A 131 2.09 6.17 21.41
CA ALA A 131 1.82 7.59 21.22
C ALA A 131 2.28 7.99 19.81
N LEU A 132 1.42 8.73 19.10
CA LEU A 132 1.71 9.19 17.75
C LEU A 132 2.24 10.62 17.79
N GLU A 133 3.44 10.83 17.25
CA GLU A 133 4.06 12.16 17.12
C GLU A 133 4.33 12.49 15.64
N PRO A 134 4.27 13.76 15.23
CA PRO A 134 4.68 14.19 13.89
C PRO A 134 6.13 13.81 13.60
N ALA A 135 6.37 13.00 12.56
CA ALA A 135 7.71 12.52 12.22
C ALA A 135 8.56 13.50 11.40
N LEU A 136 7.96 14.54 10.81
CA LEU A 136 8.61 15.47 9.86
C LEU A 136 8.55 16.93 10.34
N GLY A 137 8.68 17.14 11.65
CA GLY A 137 8.64 18.46 12.28
C GLY A 137 7.34 19.22 11.98
N GLU A 138 7.46 20.47 11.54
CA GLU A 138 6.32 21.31 11.17
C GLU A 138 5.93 21.20 9.69
N ALA A 139 6.60 20.35 8.90
CA ALA A 139 6.27 20.19 7.49
C ALA A 139 4.80 19.76 7.31
N ARG A 140 4.16 20.28 6.27
CA ARG A 140 2.78 19.96 5.89
C ARG A 140 2.76 19.47 4.44
N PHE A 141 1.99 18.42 4.21
CA PHE A 141 1.80 17.82 2.90
C PHE A 141 0.34 17.84 2.52
N ASP A 142 0.02 17.85 1.24
CA ASP A 142 -1.35 17.68 0.77
C ASP A 142 -1.55 16.23 0.31
N ARG A 143 -2.41 15.49 1.02
CA ARG A 143 -2.76 14.09 0.71
C ARG A 143 -1.52 13.22 0.40
N PRO A 144 -0.57 13.05 1.35
CA PRO A 144 0.63 12.26 1.13
C PRO A 144 0.26 10.79 0.91
N VAL A 145 0.85 10.18 -0.11
CA VAL A 145 0.60 8.78 -0.49
C VAL A 145 1.82 7.90 -0.24
N GLU A 146 3.03 8.42 -0.41
CA GLU A 146 4.26 7.64 -0.29
C GLU A 146 5.31 8.41 0.50
N VAL A 147 6.10 7.70 1.29
CA VAL A 147 7.31 8.21 1.93
C VAL A 147 8.41 7.16 1.82
N GLY A 148 9.63 7.59 1.56
CA GLY A 148 10.77 6.67 1.51
C GLY A 148 12.08 7.36 1.80
N ALA A 149 13.12 6.54 2.00
CA ALA A 149 14.49 7.03 2.15
C ALA A 149 14.97 7.73 0.87
N TYR A 150 15.81 8.73 1.04
CA TYR A 150 16.50 9.42 -0.04
C TYR A 150 17.97 9.66 0.35
N PRO A 151 18.93 9.69 -0.60
CA PRO A 151 20.35 9.83 -0.26
C PRO A 151 20.67 11.04 0.62
N GLY A 152 21.67 10.88 1.48
CA GLY A 152 22.14 11.93 2.39
C GLY A 152 21.28 12.13 3.65
N GLU A 153 20.75 11.05 4.22
CA GLU A 153 19.85 11.08 5.40
C GLU A 153 18.57 11.91 5.18
N ARG A 154 18.11 11.94 3.93
CA ARG A 154 16.90 12.63 3.51
C ARG A 154 15.77 11.64 3.29
N LEU A 155 14.60 12.20 3.05
CA LEU A 155 13.38 11.48 2.73
C LEU A 155 12.81 12.06 1.44
N PHE A 156 12.05 11.25 0.71
CA PHE A 156 11.10 11.78 -0.26
C PHE A 156 9.68 11.57 0.24
N VAL A 157 8.77 12.49 -0.10
CA VAL A 157 7.33 12.40 0.18
C VAL A 157 6.56 12.70 -1.11
N GLY A 158 5.77 11.73 -1.56
CA GLY A 158 4.86 11.89 -2.69
C GLY A 158 3.46 12.30 -2.23
N GLU A 159 2.91 13.34 -2.86
CA GLU A 159 1.56 13.85 -2.66
C GLU A 159 0.65 13.36 -3.78
N GLN A 160 -0.59 12.98 -3.48
CA GLN A 160 -1.55 12.46 -4.47
C GLN A 160 -1.74 13.43 -5.65
N GLY A 161 -1.60 14.73 -5.40
CA GLY A 161 -1.61 15.80 -6.40
C GLY A 161 -0.52 15.72 -7.48
N GLY A 162 0.48 14.85 -7.34
CA GLY A 162 1.55 14.67 -8.33
C GLY A 162 2.87 15.37 -7.98
N LEU A 163 2.98 16.01 -6.81
CA LEU A 163 4.25 16.54 -6.34
C LEU A 163 5.01 15.48 -5.54
N VAL A 164 6.30 15.34 -5.82
CA VAL A 164 7.23 14.60 -4.96
C VAL A 164 8.23 15.58 -4.39
N HIS A 165 8.37 15.59 -3.08
CA HIS A 165 9.30 16.45 -2.36
C HIS A 165 10.47 15.64 -1.84
N VAL A 166 11.66 16.23 -1.80
CA VAL A 166 12.78 15.76 -0.99
C VAL A 166 12.98 16.70 0.19
N LEU A 167 13.29 16.16 1.37
CA LEU A 167 13.52 16.94 2.58
C LEU A 167 14.36 16.18 3.61
N ARG A 168 14.88 16.90 4.61
CA ARG A 168 15.54 16.27 5.77
C ARG A 168 14.51 15.64 6.70
N ALA A 169 14.95 14.67 7.52
CA ALA A 169 14.07 13.97 8.46
C ALA A 169 13.43 14.87 9.53
N ASP A 170 13.97 16.08 9.76
CA ASP A 170 13.40 17.09 10.66
C ASP A 170 12.31 17.96 9.98
N GLY A 171 12.05 17.74 8.68
CA GLY A 171 11.10 18.51 7.89
C GLY A 171 11.70 19.69 7.12
N ASN A 172 12.97 20.01 7.34
CA ASN A 172 13.64 21.18 6.74
C ASN A 172 14.19 20.89 5.33
N ASP A 173 14.64 21.94 4.65
CA ASP A 173 15.24 21.90 3.31
C ASP A 173 14.35 21.22 2.25
N ARG A 174 13.03 21.39 2.38
CA ARG A 174 12.05 20.84 1.43
C ARG A 174 12.25 21.44 0.03
N ARG A 175 12.35 20.57 -0.97
CA ARG A 175 12.42 20.93 -2.40
C ARG A 175 11.50 20.03 -3.21
N VAL A 176 10.99 20.53 -4.33
CA VAL A 176 10.26 19.71 -5.30
C VAL A 176 11.27 18.91 -6.11
N LEU A 177 11.17 17.58 -6.03
CA LEU A 177 11.98 16.63 -6.80
C LEU A 177 11.33 16.32 -8.15
N LEU A 178 10.00 16.11 -8.16
CA LEU A 178 9.21 15.79 -9.35
C LEU A 178 7.87 16.52 -9.29
N ASP A 179 7.42 17.01 -10.45
CA ASP A 179 6.11 17.64 -10.63
C ASP A 179 5.34 16.96 -11.78
N LEU A 180 4.31 16.18 -11.42
CA LEU A 180 3.42 15.48 -12.35
C LEU A 180 2.03 16.12 -12.43
N ARG A 181 1.82 17.34 -11.92
CA ARG A 181 0.49 17.96 -11.87
C ARG A 181 -0.17 18.11 -13.24
N GLU A 182 0.62 18.34 -14.30
CA GLU A 182 0.12 18.42 -15.67
C GLU A 182 -0.14 17.04 -16.32
N HIS A 183 0.30 15.96 -15.67
CA HIS A 183 0.25 14.58 -16.19
C HIS A 183 -0.78 13.71 -15.49
N ILE A 184 -1.41 14.20 -14.43
CA ILE A 184 -2.26 13.43 -13.51
C ILE A 184 -3.66 14.05 -13.43
N ASP A 185 -4.68 13.20 -13.31
CA ASP A 185 -6.06 13.63 -13.02
C ASP A 185 -6.45 13.18 -11.60
N VAL A 186 -6.53 14.14 -10.68
CA VAL A 186 -6.98 13.94 -9.28
C VAL A 186 -8.44 14.28 -9.06
N GLU A 187 -9.13 14.84 -10.05
CA GLU A 187 -10.56 15.15 -9.96
C GLU A 187 -11.40 13.91 -10.24
N LYS A 188 -10.97 13.12 -11.22
CA LYS A 188 -11.60 11.86 -11.57
C LYS A 188 -10.87 10.67 -10.97
N GLY A 189 -9.55 10.61 -11.09
CA GLY A 189 -8.71 9.44 -10.75
C GLY A 189 -7.99 9.51 -9.41
N GLU A 190 -7.21 8.47 -9.11
CA GLU A 190 -6.49 8.31 -7.83
C GLU A 190 -5.14 9.05 -7.75
N GLY A 191 -4.78 9.84 -8.76
CA GLY A 191 -3.60 10.70 -8.69
C GLY A 191 -2.26 9.97 -8.78
N LEU A 192 -1.24 10.50 -8.11
CA LEU A 192 -0.01 9.77 -7.81
C LEU A 192 -0.31 8.67 -6.78
N LEU A 193 0.15 7.45 -7.06
CA LEU A 193 -0.14 6.26 -6.23
C LEU A 193 1.09 5.74 -5.50
N SER A 194 2.25 5.72 -6.16
CA SER A 194 3.52 5.27 -5.55
C SER A 194 4.73 5.88 -6.23
N VAL A 195 5.82 5.96 -5.47
CA VAL A 195 7.15 6.37 -5.91
C VAL A 195 8.16 5.39 -5.33
N ALA A 196 9.15 5.01 -6.13
CA ALA A 196 10.28 4.20 -5.69
C ALA A 196 11.58 4.71 -6.30
N LEU A 197 12.66 4.68 -5.52
CA LEU A 197 14.00 4.82 -6.08
C LEU A 197 14.44 3.48 -6.64
N ASP A 198 15.17 3.52 -7.75
CA ASP A 198 15.82 2.33 -8.31
C ASP A 198 16.85 1.75 -7.31
N PRO A 199 17.06 0.42 -7.24
CA PRO A 199 18.09 -0.16 -6.37
C PRO A 199 19.51 0.35 -6.71
N GLY A 200 19.73 0.78 -7.94
CA GLY A 200 20.95 1.42 -8.43
C GLY A 200 20.96 2.94 -8.33
N TYR A 201 20.04 3.58 -7.59
CA TYR A 201 19.80 5.02 -7.59
C TYR A 201 21.07 5.88 -7.47
N GLU A 202 21.99 5.52 -6.57
CA GLU A 202 23.23 6.28 -6.38
C GLU A 202 24.14 6.33 -7.62
N ARG A 203 23.93 5.40 -8.57
CA ARG A 203 24.68 5.32 -9.83
C ARG A 203 23.89 5.85 -11.03
N ASN A 204 22.59 5.58 -11.10
CA ASN A 204 21.76 5.88 -12.28
C ASN A 204 20.81 7.06 -12.09
N GLY A 205 20.55 7.51 -10.86
CA GLY A 205 19.59 8.58 -10.58
C GLY A 205 18.14 8.24 -10.92
N TYR A 206 17.78 6.96 -11.12
CA TYR A 206 16.46 6.58 -11.60
C TYR A 206 15.38 6.60 -10.51
N LEU A 207 14.33 7.38 -10.75
CA LEU A 207 13.12 7.44 -9.92
C LEU A 207 11.94 6.88 -10.71
N TRP A 208 11.14 6.05 -10.06
CA TRP A 208 9.96 5.40 -10.61
C TRP A 208 8.70 6.00 -9.99
N ALA A 209 7.69 6.27 -10.81
CA ALA A 209 6.38 6.70 -10.32
C ALA A 209 5.27 5.90 -11.02
N TYR A 210 4.24 5.55 -10.25
CA TYR A 210 3.00 4.98 -10.77
C TYR A 210 1.85 5.90 -10.41
N TYR A 211 1.05 6.25 -11.41
CA TYR A 211 -0.01 7.24 -11.25
C TYR A 211 -1.15 7.03 -12.25
N PHE A 212 -2.31 7.58 -11.91
CA PHE A 212 -3.44 7.70 -12.82
C PHE A 212 -3.23 8.92 -13.73
N ALA A 213 -3.11 8.67 -15.04
CA ALA A 213 -2.73 9.70 -15.98
C ALA A 213 -3.92 10.56 -16.42
N ALA A 214 -3.65 11.82 -16.69
CA ALA A 214 -4.64 12.72 -17.27
C ALA A 214 -5.03 12.33 -18.71
N GLY A 215 -6.26 12.71 -19.07
CA GLY A 215 -6.82 12.50 -20.40
C GLY A 215 -7.65 11.22 -20.55
N GLU A 216 -8.33 11.11 -21.69
CA GLU A 216 -9.19 9.98 -22.05
C GLU A 216 -8.56 9.17 -23.20
N PRO A 217 -8.74 7.84 -23.25
CA PRO A 217 -9.43 7.02 -22.25
C PRO A 217 -8.62 6.91 -20.93
N PRO A 218 -9.28 6.52 -19.81
CA PRO A 218 -8.64 6.40 -18.51
C PRO A 218 -7.48 5.39 -18.53
N ARG A 219 -6.37 5.74 -17.90
CA ARG A 219 -5.18 4.87 -17.85
C ARG A 219 -4.31 5.16 -16.63
N SER A 220 -3.60 4.14 -16.17
CA SER A 220 -2.49 4.28 -15.24
C SER A 220 -1.16 4.12 -15.96
N VAL A 221 -0.13 4.80 -15.47
CA VAL A 221 1.19 4.81 -16.09
C VAL A 221 2.24 4.51 -15.02
N LEU A 222 3.07 3.50 -15.27
CA LEU A 222 4.37 3.33 -14.63
C LEU A 222 5.41 4.05 -15.50
N ALA A 223 6.10 5.02 -14.94
CA ALA A 223 7.14 5.76 -15.63
C ALA A 223 8.44 5.82 -14.83
N ARG A 224 9.56 5.86 -15.56
CA ARG A 224 10.90 6.14 -15.04
C ARG A 224 11.29 7.57 -15.37
N PHE A 225 12.02 8.20 -14.46
CA PHE A 225 12.58 9.54 -14.57
C PHE A 225 14.05 9.50 -14.15
N GLU A 226 14.85 10.43 -14.67
CA GLU A 226 16.23 10.62 -14.25
C GLU A 226 16.33 11.86 -13.38
N VAL A 227 16.93 11.70 -12.20
CA VAL A 227 17.18 12.78 -11.25
C VAL A 227 18.63 13.24 -11.38
N VAL A 228 18.82 14.53 -11.60
CA VAL A 228 20.12 15.20 -11.61
C VAL A 228 20.06 16.33 -10.59
N GLU A 229 21.00 16.36 -9.64
CA GLU A 229 21.09 17.40 -8.59
C GLU A 229 19.76 17.63 -7.82
N ASP A 230 19.11 16.54 -7.41
CA ASP A 230 17.81 16.53 -6.71
C ASP A 230 16.63 17.15 -7.49
N ALA A 231 16.71 17.19 -8.82
CA ALA A 231 15.63 17.58 -9.70
C ALA A 231 15.44 16.58 -10.84
N VAL A 232 14.20 16.26 -11.17
CA VAL A 232 13.89 15.49 -12.38
C VAL A 232 13.97 16.38 -13.62
N ASP A 233 14.64 15.90 -14.67
CA ASP A 233 14.48 16.45 -16.02
C ASP A 233 13.25 15.79 -16.68
N PRO A 234 12.16 16.55 -16.99
CA PRO A 234 10.97 16.00 -17.61
C PRO A 234 11.21 15.33 -18.96
N ALA A 235 12.27 15.71 -19.70
CA ALA A 235 12.62 15.11 -20.98
C ALA A 235 13.09 13.65 -20.86
N THR A 236 13.48 13.23 -19.66
CA THR A 236 13.96 11.87 -19.37
C THR A 236 12.84 10.89 -19.04
N ARG A 237 11.59 11.36 -19.01
CA ARG A 237 10.42 10.53 -18.75
C ARG A 237 10.32 9.40 -19.77
N LEU A 238 10.40 8.17 -19.26
CA LEU A 238 10.16 6.94 -20.02
C LEU A 238 8.89 6.28 -19.48
N GLU A 239 7.83 6.22 -20.28
CA GLU A 239 6.66 5.39 -19.97
C GLU A 239 7.04 3.92 -20.15
N VAL A 240 6.98 3.14 -19.06
CA VAL A 240 7.39 1.73 -19.04
C VAL A 240 6.19 0.80 -19.18
N LEU A 241 5.09 1.12 -18.49
CA LEU A 241 3.83 0.39 -18.64
C LEU A 241 2.67 1.38 -18.65
N VAL A 242 1.84 1.31 -19.69
CA VAL A 242 0.60 2.08 -19.79
C VAL A 242 -0.56 1.10 -19.76
N LEU A 243 -1.40 1.21 -18.74
CA LEU A 243 -2.48 0.28 -18.47
C LEU A 243 -3.83 0.99 -18.61
N PRO A 244 -4.65 0.63 -19.62
CA PRO A 244 -6.02 1.11 -19.70
C PRO A 244 -6.79 0.76 -18.42
N GLN A 245 -7.51 1.74 -17.87
CA GLN A 245 -8.33 1.56 -16.68
C GLN A 245 -9.81 1.58 -17.08
N PRO A 246 -10.61 0.59 -16.64
CA PRO A 246 -12.04 0.58 -16.94
C PRO A 246 -12.83 1.60 -16.08
N GLY A 247 -12.23 2.07 -15.00
CA GLY A 247 -12.77 3.08 -14.10
C GLY A 247 -11.68 3.98 -13.55
N TYR A 248 -12.04 4.77 -12.53
CA TYR A 248 -11.18 5.81 -11.97
C TYR A 248 -10.68 5.50 -10.55
N ASN A 249 -10.94 4.29 -10.08
CA ASN A 249 -10.63 3.84 -8.72
C ASN A 249 -10.20 2.38 -8.73
N GLN A 250 -9.72 1.92 -7.57
CA GLN A 250 -9.15 0.59 -7.42
C GLN A 250 -7.97 0.36 -8.38
N ASN A 251 -7.06 1.32 -8.45
CA ASN A 251 -5.91 1.23 -9.34
C ASN A 251 -4.71 0.51 -8.69
N GLY A 252 -4.82 0.15 -7.40
CA GLY A 252 -3.75 -0.45 -6.60
C GLY A 252 -2.58 0.50 -6.44
N GLY A 253 -1.40 0.05 -6.83
CA GLY A 253 -0.36 0.95 -7.33
C GLY A 253 0.93 1.01 -6.55
N ALA A 254 1.20 0.09 -5.63
CA ALA A 254 2.49 0.06 -4.95
C ALA A 254 3.59 -0.41 -5.91
N ILE A 255 4.70 0.35 -5.99
CA ILE A 255 5.94 -0.09 -6.66
C ILE A 255 6.91 -0.56 -5.60
N ARG A 256 7.45 -1.77 -5.72
CA ARG A 256 8.57 -2.24 -4.88
C ARG A 256 9.57 -3.03 -5.70
N PHE A 257 10.85 -2.82 -5.43
CA PHE A 257 11.89 -3.70 -5.96
C PHE A 257 12.04 -4.91 -5.04
N GLY A 258 12.00 -6.10 -5.62
CA GLY A 258 12.19 -7.36 -4.91
C GLY A 258 13.66 -7.62 -4.59
N PRO A 259 13.95 -8.58 -3.68
CA PRO A 259 15.31 -9.02 -3.40
C PRO A 259 15.99 -9.69 -4.62
N ASP A 260 15.22 -10.05 -5.63
CA ASP A 260 15.66 -10.58 -6.92
C ASP A 260 16.02 -9.48 -7.94
N GLY A 261 15.85 -8.21 -7.58
CA GLY A 261 16.15 -7.06 -8.43
C GLY A 261 15.06 -6.73 -9.45
N MET A 262 13.90 -7.41 -9.40
CA MET A 262 12.77 -7.14 -10.29
C MET A 262 11.86 -6.04 -9.72
N LEU A 263 11.16 -5.33 -10.60
CA LEU A 263 10.11 -4.40 -10.20
C LEU A 263 8.80 -5.16 -10.05
N TYR A 264 8.22 -5.07 -8.86
CA TYR A 264 6.87 -5.52 -8.55
C TYR A 264 5.93 -4.32 -8.54
N LEU A 265 4.77 -4.46 -9.18
CA LEU A 265 3.72 -3.46 -9.20
C LEU A 265 2.38 -4.13 -8.86
N SER A 266 1.67 -3.61 -7.85
CA SER A 266 0.33 -4.07 -7.53
C SER A 266 -0.71 -3.30 -8.34
N LEU A 267 -1.70 -4.00 -8.89
CA LEU A 267 -2.73 -3.47 -9.78
C LEU A 267 -4.10 -3.93 -9.28
N GLY A 268 -5.00 -2.99 -9.00
CA GLY A 268 -6.38 -3.34 -8.65
C GLY A 268 -7.20 -3.73 -9.86
N ASP A 269 -8.44 -4.16 -9.60
CA ASP A 269 -9.39 -4.59 -10.63
C ASP A 269 -9.89 -3.43 -11.52
N GLY A 270 -9.58 -2.19 -11.15
CA GLY A 270 -9.92 -0.97 -11.89
C GLY A 270 -11.39 -0.56 -11.80
N SER A 271 -12.19 -1.23 -10.99
CA SER A 271 -13.63 -1.02 -10.84
C SER A 271 -13.97 -0.17 -9.60
N ALA A 272 -15.26 0.16 -9.41
CA ALA A 272 -15.73 0.86 -8.21
C ALA A 272 -16.39 -0.02 -7.15
N ALA A 273 -16.72 -1.28 -7.48
CA ALA A 273 -17.57 -2.13 -6.66
C ALA A 273 -17.07 -3.57 -6.59
N THR A 274 -17.82 -4.51 -7.17
CA THR A 274 -17.66 -5.97 -7.05
C THR A 274 -17.01 -6.59 -8.29
N ASP A 275 -16.10 -5.87 -8.96
CA ASP A 275 -15.43 -6.33 -10.18
C ASP A 275 -16.39 -6.75 -11.32
N PRO A 276 -17.18 -5.81 -11.89
CA PRO A 276 -18.09 -6.11 -12.99
C PRO A 276 -17.39 -6.53 -14.29
N PHE A 277 -16.06 -6.39 -14.36
CA PHE A 277 -15.24 -6.77 -15.50
C PHE A 277 -14.54 -8.12 -15.28
N GLU A 278 -14.76 -8.75 -14.12
CA GLU A 278 -14.19 -10.05 -13.75
C GLU A 278 -12.65 -10.07 -13.85
N ASN A 279 -12.01 -8.91 -13.63
CA ASN A 279 -10.57 -8.74 -13.77
C ASN A 279 -9.79 -9.53 -12.71
N GLY A 280 -10.34 -9.68 -11.50
CA GLY A 280 -9.68 -10.39 -10.39
C GLY A 280 -9.30 -11.83 -10.73
N GLN A 281 -10.11 -12.53 -11.54
CA GLN A 281 -9.85 -13.92 -11.96
C GLN A 281 -9.38 -14.04 -13.42
N ASN A 282 -9.30 -12.93 -14.16
CA ASN A 282 -8.96 -12.94 -15.58
C ASN A 282 -7.46 -12.76 -15.81
N LEU A 283 -6.75 -13.86 -16.03
CA LEU A 283 -5.32 -13.84 -16.36
C LEU A 283 -4.99 -13.18 -17.70
N GLY A 284 -5.98 -12.87 -18.55
CA GLY A 284 -5.81 -12.17 -19.82
C GLY A 284 -5.59 -10.66 -19.67
N THR A 285 -5.74 -10.11 -18.47
CA THR A 285 -5.46 -8.71 -18.11
C THR A 285 -4.44 -8.64 -16.98
N LEU A 286 -3.77 -7.48 -16.85
CA LEU A 286 -2.89 -7.21 -15.71
C LEU A 286 -3.65 -6.66 -14.49
N LEU A 287 -4.91 -6.26 -14.66
CA LEU A 287 -5.74 -5.76 -13.56
C LEU A 287 -6.04 -6.88 -12.55
N GLY A 288 -6.23 -6.52 -11.28
CA GLY A 288 -6.48 -7.47 -10.19
C GLY A 288 -5.29 -8.37 -9.85
N SER A 289 -4.06 -7.91 -10.11
CA SER A 289 -2.84 -8.72 -10.02
C SER A 289 -1.67 -7.99 -9.35
N VAL A 290 -0.65 -8.76 -8.97
CA VAL A 290 0.71 -8.25 -8.80
C VAL A 290 1.50 -8.67 -10.03
N VAL A 291 2.13 -7.72 -10.71
CA VAL A 291 3.02 -7.99 -11.85
C VAL A 291 4.48 -7.93 -11.41
N ARG A 292 5.34 -8.70 -12.10
CA ARG A 292 6.79 -8.74 -11.89
C ARG A 292 7.50 -8.60 -13.24
N ILE A 293 8.26 -7.51 -13.40
CA ILE A 293 8.95 -7.17 -14.64
C ILE A 293 10.41 -6.80 -14.39
N ASP A 294 11.26 -7.01 -15.40
CA ASP A 294 12.65 -6.59 -15.39
C ASP A 294 12.81 -5.24 -16.11
N VAL A 295 13.32 -4.25 -15.37
CA VAL A 295 13.44 -2.86 -15.83
C VAL A 295 14.89 -2.38 -15.92
N ARG A 296 15.86 -3.27 -15.77
CA ARG A 296 17.29 -2.90 -15.71
C ARG A 296 17.79 -2.27 -17.01
N ASP A 297 17.30 -2.76 -18.14
CA ASP A 297 17.68 -2.32 -19.49
C ASP A 297 16.56 -1.53 -20.18
N SER A 298 15.65 -0.91 -19.41
CA SER A 298 14.51 -0.14 -19.93
C SER A 298 14.95 0.96 -20.90
N SER A 299 14.37 0.94 -22.10
CA SER A 299 14.53 1.93 -23.16
C SER A 299 13.20 2.17 -23.89
N PRO A 300 13.07 3.24 -24.70
CA PRO A 300 11.86 3.44 -25.51
C PRO A 300 11.53 2.26 -26.45
N ALA A 301 12.54 1.53 -26.93
CA ALA A 301 12.34 0.37 -27.82
C ALA A 301 12.00 -0.91 -27.06
N GLN A 302 12.48 -1.04 -25.83
CA GLN A 302 12.22 -2.18 -24.94
C GLN A 302 12.02 -1.64 -23.52
N PRO A 303 10.78 -1.25 -23.16
CA PRO A 303 10.53 -0.57 -21.88
C PRO A 303 10.74 -1.49 -20.67
N TYR A 304 10.56 -2.79 -20.81
CA TYR A 304 10.85 -3.81 -19.80
C TYR A 304 11.00 -5.17 -20.47
N ALA A 305 11.54 -6.15 -19.75
CA ALA A 305 11.48 -7.56 -20.12
C ALA A 305 10.62 -8.34 -19.12
N VAL A 306 10.05 -9.46 -19.55
CA VAL A 306 9.33 -10.39 -18.66
C VAL A 306 10.32 -11.44 -18.15
N PRO A 307 10.49 -11.59 -16.83
CA PRO A 307 11.33 -12.65 -16.29
C PRO A 307 10.85 -14.03 -16.74
N PRO A 308 11.72 -14.91 -17.27
CA PRO A 308 11.31 -16.22 -17.80
C PRO A 308 10.81 -17.19 -16.72
N ASP A 309 11.10 -16.90 -15.46
CA ASP A 309 10.65 -17.66 -14.29
C ASP A 309 9.31 -17.16 -13.73
N ASN A 310 8.63 -16.21 -14.37
CA ASN A 310 7.26 -15.83 -14.00
C ASN A 310 6.29 -17.03 -14.16
N PRO A 311 5.26 -17.14 -13.30
CA PRO A 311 4.39 -18.32 -13.22
C PRO A 311 3.52 -18.57 -14.44
N PHE A 312 3.21 -17.53 -15.21
CA PHE A 312 2.27 -17.61 -16.33
C PHE A 312 2.92 -17.48 -17.71
N VAL A 313 4.25 -17.47 -17.78
CA VAL A 313 5.00 -17.40 -19.05
C VAL A 313 4.57 -18.54 -19.98
N GLY A 314 4.05 -18.19 -21.14
CA GLY A 314 3.64 -19.15 -22.17
C GLY A 314 2.35 -19.91 -21.85
N VAL A 315 1.62 -19.53 -20.80
CA VAL A 315 0.30 -20.08 -20.51
C VAL A 315 -0.73 -19.43 -21.45
N GLU A 316 -1.51 -20.25 -22.16
CA GLU A 316 -2.49 -19.75 -23.12
C GLU A 316 -3.47 -18.77 -22.44
N ARG A 317 -3.66 -17.59 -23.06
CA ARG A 317 -4.53 -16.48 -22.60
C ARG A 317 -4.13 -15.86 -21.25
N ALA A 318 -2.98 -16.20 -20.69
CA ALA A 318 -2.44 -15.49 -19.54
C ALA A 318 -1.45 -14.40 -19.99
N ARG A 319 -1.32 -13.36 -19.18
CA ARG A 319 -0.28 -12.35 -19.30
C ARG A 319 0.98 -12.84 -18.59
N ASP A 320 2.08 -12.93 -19.32
CA ASP A 320 3.36 -13.44 -18.82
C ASP A 320 3.92 -12.60 -17.65
N GLU A 321 3.51 -11.32 -17.55
CA GLU A 321 3.93 -10.38 -16.50
C GLU A 321 3.36 -10.71 -15.11
N ILE A 322 2.29 -11.51 -15.02
CA ILE A 322 1.58 -11.77 -13.76
C ILE A 322 2.45 -12.61 -12.82
N TRP A 323 2.59 -12.15 -11.58
CA TRP A 323 3.21 -12.88 -10.48
C TRP A 323 2.18 -13.57 -9.57
N ALA A 324 1.10 -12.88 -9.24
CA ALA A 324 -0.03 -13.37 -8.47
C ALA A 324 -1.30 -12.61 -8.88
N TYR A 325 -2.48 -13.18 -8.66
CA TYR A 325 -3.76 -12.61 -9.10
C TYR A 325 -4.86 -12.83 -8.06
N GLY A 326 -6.08 -12.34 -8.33
CA GLY A 326 -7.19 -12.46 -7.39
C GLY A 326 -7.21 -11.35 -6.35
N PHE A 327 -6.81 -10.13 -6.71
CA PHE A 327 -6.85 -8.97 -5.83
C PHE A 327 -7.94 -7.98 -6.24
N ARG A 328 -8.48 -7.26 -5.25
CA ARG A 328 -9.46 -6.19 -5.47
C ARG A 328 -8.78 -4.85 -5.70
N ASN A 329 -8.15 -4.32 -4.65
CA ASN A 329 -7.43 -3.07 -4.67
C ASN A 329 -6.16 -3.17 -3.80
N PRO A 330 -5.12 -3.87 -4.30
CA PRO A 330 -3.89 -4.11 -3.58
C PRO A 330 -3.09 -2.82 -3.42
N TRP A 331 -3.26 -2.13 -2.29
CA TRP A 331 -2.86 -0.73 -2.12
C TRP A 331 -1.39 -0.57 -1.71
N ARG A 332 -0.90 -1.35 -0.74
CA ARG A 332 0.49 -1.26 -0.26
C ARG A 332 1.11 -2.64 -0.13
N MET A 333 2.37 -2.75 -0.51
CA MET A 333 3.16 -3.97 -0.33
C MET A 333 4.56 -3.68 0.17
N ALA A 334 5.19 -4.69 0.76
CA ALA A 334 6.57 -4.66 1.22
C ALA A 334 7.17 -6.07 1.22
N PHE A 335 8.47 -6.16 0.95
CA PHE A 335 9.22 -7.37 1.18
C PHE A 335 9.69 -7.40 2.64
N ASP A 336 9.52 -8.55 3.30
CA ASP A 336 10.09 -8.83 4.61
C ASP A 336 11.63 -8.81 4.52
N PRO A 337 12.32 -7.97 5.30
CA PRO A 337 13.78 -7.87 5.25
C PRO A 337 14.52 -9.12 5.74
N GLU A 338 13.88 -10.00 6.53
CA GLU A 338 14.52 -11.22 7.03
C GLU A 338 14.28 -12.41 6.09
N GLY A 339 13.03 -12.63 5.69
CA GLY A 339 12.63 -13.80 4.90
C GLY A 339 12.41 -13.54 3.40
N GLY A 340 12.44 -12.29 2.95
CA GLY A 340 12.17 -11.93 1.55
C GLY A 340 10.73 -12.18 1.09
N ALA A 341 9.80 -12.48 2.01
CA ALA A 341 8.40 -12.71 1.68
C ALA A 341 7.70 -11.41 1.30
N LEU A 342 6.90 -11.42 0.22
CA LEU A 342 6.07 -10.30 -0.16
C LEU A 342 4.79 -10.29 0.67
N TRP A 343 4.57 -9.21 1.41
CA TRP A 343 3.34 -8.93 2.14
C TRP A 343 2.59 -7.79 1.49
N LEU A 344 1.27 -7.93 1.37
CA LEU A 344 0.41 -7.02 0.63
C LEU A 344 -0.86 -6.76 1.42
N GLY A 345 -1.23 -5.49 1.57
CA GLY A 345 -2.55 -5.08 2.06
C GLY A 345 -3.50 -4.88 0.88
N ASP A 346 -4.60 -5.64 0.86
CA ASP A 346 -5.67 -5.50 -0.13
C ASP A 346 -6.89 -4.81 0.50
N VAL A 347 -7.33 -3.72 -0.12
CA VAL A 347 -8.51 -2.98 0.33
C VAL A 347 -9.74 -3.70 -0.20
N GLY A 348 -10.33 -4.52 0.66
CA GLY A 348 -11.61 -5.16 0.36
C GLY A 348 -12.77 -4.16 0.32
N PHE A 349 -13.99 -4.66 0.25
CA PHE A 349 -15.17 -3.82 0.10
C PHE A 349 -15.65 -3.26 1.46
N ILE A 350 -16.96 -3.28 1.76
CA ILE A 350 -17.59 -2.53 2.86
C ILE A 350 -16.94 -2.81 4.23
N ASP A 351 -16.64 -4.07 4.55
CA ASP A 351 -16.38 -4.51 5.93
C ASP A 351 -15.05 -5.26 6.16
N ASN A 352 -14.34 -5.67 5.11
CA ASN A 352 -13.14 -6.48 5.25
C ASN A 352 -11.98 -5.86 4.48
N GLU A 353 -10.82 -5.83 5.11
CA GLU A 353 -9.53 -5.55 4.50
C GLU A 353 -8.62 -6.76 4.76
N GLU A 354 -7.72 -7.07 3.82
CA GLU A 354 -6.90 -8.27 3.89
C GLU A 354 -5.42 -7.94 3.96
N VAL A 355 -4.67 -8.78 4.66
CA VAL A 355 -3.20 -8.83 4.58
C VAL A 355 -2.81 -10.18 4.04
N ASN A 356 -2.20 -10.17 2.87
CA ASN A 356 -1.89 -11.32 2.05
C ASN A 356 -0.37 -11.56 2.04
N ARG A 357 0.05 -12.80 2.29
CA ARG A 357 1.40 -13.26 1.95
C ARG A 357 1.38 -13.70 0.49
N VAL A 358 1.93 -12.88 -0.39
CA VAL A 358 1.87 -13.08 -1.85
C VAL A 358 2.93 -14.06 -2.29
N GLY A 359 2.50 -15.13 -2.97
CA GLY A 359 3.37 -16.19 -3.49
C GLY A 359 3.33 -16.28 -5.02
N ARG A 360 4.34 -16.93 -5.60
CA ARG A 360 4.41 -17.19 -7.05
C ARG A 360 3.16 -17.96 -7.52
N GLY A 361 2.42 -17.37 -8.46
CA GLY A 361 1.24 -17.95 -9.09
C GLY A 361 0.01 -18.05 -8.16
N ALA A 362 0.05 -17.43 -6.98
CA ALA A 362 -1.04 -17.52 -6.02
C ALA A 362 -2.30 -16.79 -6.54
N ASN A 363 -3.46 -17.39 -6.26
CA ASN A 363 -4.77 -16.77 -6.42
C ASN A 363 -5.27 -16.33 -5.04
N HIS A 364 -5.55 -15.03 -4.89
CA HIS A 364 -6.04 -14.43 -3.65
C HIS A 364 -7.57 -14.32 -3.58
N GLY A 365 -8.28 -14.92 -4.55
CA GLY A 365 -9.69 -15.26 -4.41
C GLY A 365 -10.67 -14.17 -4.86
N TRP A 366 -10.27 -12.92 -5.02
CA TRP A 366 -11.18 -11.89 -5.54
C TRP A 366 -11.54 -12.14 -7.01
N ASN A 367 -12.80 -12.16 -7.43
CA ASN A 367 -14.04 -11.85 -6.69
C ASN A 367 -14.92 -13.07 -6.36
N VAL A 368 -14.34 -14.27 -6.27
CA VAL A 368 -15.05 -15.56 -6.17
C VAL A 368 -14.99 -16.24 -4.79
N ALA A 369 -14.21 -15.69 -3.85
CA ALA A 369 -13.98 -16.25 -2.51
C ALA A 369 -14.90 -15.66 -1.43
#